data_AF-A0A6L6JJG9-F1
#
_entry.id   AF-A0A6L6JJG9-F1
#
_cell.length_a   1.000
_cell.length_b   1.000
_cell.length_c   1.000
_cell.angle_alpha   90.00
_cell.angle_beta   90.00
_cell.angle_gamma   90.00
#
_symmetry.space_group_name_H-M   'P 1'
#
loop_
_entity.id
_entity.type
_entity.pdbx_description
1 polymer ?
#
loop_
_entity_poly.entity_id
_entity_poly.type
_entity_poly.pdbx_seq_one_letter_code
_entity_poly.pdbx_strand_id
1 'polypeptide(L)' 'MNSISAFQSGIAGVQSGIAGASQNASQIARADQLSSEQLTQSLVQLDANKRQVEAAAKVIETSNEMVGSLLDITV' A
#
# COMPACT_ATOMS: atom_id res chain seq x y z
N MET A 1 -8.08 2.03 21.60
CA MET A 1 -6.62 2.04 21.35
C MET A 1 -6.17 1.21 20.14
N ASN A 2 -6.91 0.16 19.72
CA ASN A 2 -6.47 -0.74 18.62
C ASN A 2 -6.76 -0.24 17.18
N SER A 3 -7.77 0.62 17.00
CA SER A 3 -8.13 1.21 15.69
C SER A 3 -7.18 2.33 15.27
N ILE A 4 -6.67 3.12 16.23
CA ILE A 4 -5.71 4.20 15.98
C ILE A 4 -4.35 3.64 15.55
N SER A 5 -3.90 2.53 16.15
CA SER A 5 -2.66 1.85 15.75
C SER A 5 -2.79 1.16 14.39
N ALA A 6 -3.95 0.60 14.05
CA ALA A 6 -4.22 0.02 12.74
C ALA A 6 -4.27 1.10 11.63
N PHE A 7 -4.91 2.24 11.90
CA PHE A 7 -4.94 3.39 10.98
C PHE A 7 -3.54 3.95 10.72
N GLN A 8 -2.73 4.15 11.77
CA GLN A 8 -1.35 4.61 11.62
C GLN A 8 -0.47 3.62 10.85
N SER A 9 -0.66 2.32 11.10
CA SER A 9 0.01 1.25 10.33
C SER A 9 -0.43 1.23 8.87
N GLY A 10 -1.70 1.52 8.59
CA GLY A 10 -2.21 1.70 7.24
C GLY A 10 -1.54 2.88 6.52
N ILE A 11 -1.43 4.04 7.17
CA ILE A 11 -0.74 5.19 6.55
C ILE A 11 0.74 4.87 6.28
N ALA A 12 1.43 4.23 7.22
CA ALA A 12 2.82 3.80 7.03
C ALA A 12 2.96 2.79 5.87
N GLY A 13 2.02 1.85 5.76
CA GLY A 13 1.96 0.88 4.67
C GLY A 13 1.74 1.54 3.30
N VAL A 14 0.84 2.52 3.21
CA VAL A 14 0.62 3.31 1.99
C VAL A 14 1.89 4.06 1.59
N GLN A 15 2.54 4.77 2.52
CA GLN A 15 3.76 5.53 2.22
C GLN A 15 4.90 4.62 1.75
N SER A 16 5.11 3.49 2.44
CA SER A 16 6.13 2.51 2.08
C SER A 16 5.86 1.88 0.70
N GLY A 17 4.62 1.48 0.44
CA GLY A 17 4.22 0.90 -0.84
C GLY A 17 4.35 1.89 -2.01
N ILE A 18 4.01 3.16 -1.82
CA ILE A 18 4.20 4.21 -2.84
C ILE A 18 5.69 4.45 -3.13
N ALA A 19 6.53 4.49 -2.09
CA ALA A 19 7.98 4.67 -2.25
C ALA A 19 8.59 3.49 -3.03
N GLY A 20 8.25 2.26 -2.66
CA GLY A 20 8.69 1.05 -3.37
C GLY A 20 8.16 0.98 -4.79
N ALA A 21 6.89 1.33 -5.03
CA ALA A 21 6.30 1.36 -6.37
C ALA A 21 7.01 2.38 -7.27
N SER A 22 7.33 3.57 -6.75
CA SER A 22 8.07 4.61 -7.48
C SER A 22 9.49 4.13 -7.85
N GLN A 23 10.16 3.43 -6.93
CA GLN A 23 11.48 2.87 -7.18
C GLN A 23 11.44 1.81 -8.29
N ASN A 24 10.48 0.89 -8.23
CA ASN A 24 10.31 -0.14 -9.26
C ASN A 24 9.92 0.44 -10.61
N ALA A 25 9.02 1.43 -10.63
CA ALA A 25 8.67 2.15 -11.85
C ALA A 25 9.90 2.81 -12.49
N SER A 26 10.81 3.37 -11.68
CA SER A 26 12.08 3.92 -12.18
C SER A 26 13.06 2.86 -12.69
N GLN A 27 13.00 1.63 -12.18
CA GLN A 27 13.78 0.51 -12.71
C GLN A 27 13.19 0.00 -14.02
N ILE A 28 11.87 -0.16 -14.09
CA ILE A 28 11.14 -0.55 -15.32
C ILE A 28 11.31 0.51 -16.41
N ALA A 29 11.34 1.80 -16.08
CA ALA A 29 11.62 2.85 -17.06
C ALA A 29 13.04 2.75 -17.65
N ARG A 30 13.97 2.11 -16.94
CA ARG A 30 15.32 1.77 -17.41
C ARG A 30 15.38 0.36 -18.01
N ALA A 31 14.25 -0.21 -18.42
CA ALA A 31 14.14 -1.57 -18.96
C ALA A 31 15.14 -1.88 -20.09
N ASP A 32 15.54 -0.87 -20.86
CA ASP A 32 16.52 -1.00 -21.96
C ASP A 32 17.92 -1.42 -21.48
N GLN A 33 18.19 -1.31 -20.17
CA GLN A 33 19.44 -1.72 -19.52
C GLN A 33 19.29 -2.99 -18.66
N LEU A 34 18.08 -3.57 -18.59
CA LEU A 34 17.76 -4.71 -17.73
C LEU A 34 17.65 -6.01 -18.52
N SER A 35 18.06 -7.12 -17.93
CA SER A 35 17.73 -8.45 -18.47
C SER A 35 16.23 -8.74 -18.33
N SER A 36 15.70 -9.67 -19.14
CA SER A 36 14.31 -10.11 -19.04
C SER A 36 13.94 -10.63 -17.64
N GLU A 37 14.84 -11.32 -16.93
CA GLU A 37 14.60 -11.71 -15.53
C GLU A 37 14.47 -10.50 -14.60
N GLN A 38 15.35 -9.51 -14.73
CA GLN A 38 15.33 -8.31 -13.88
C GLN A 38 14.08 -7.48 -14.13
N LEU A 39 13.67 -7.32 -15.39
CA LEU A 39 12.42 -6.64 -15.75
C LEU A 39 11.20 -7.35 -15.15
N THR A 40 11.16 -8.68 -15.26
CA THR A 40 10.09 -9.50 -14.68
C THR A 40 10.03 -9.35 -13.16
N GLN A 41 11.19 -9.38 -12.49
CA GLN A 41 11.26 -9.18 -11.04
C GLN A 41 10.78 -7.79 -10.62
N SER A 42 11.20 -6.73 -11.32
CA SER A 42 10.74 -5.37 -11.02
C SER A 42 9.23 -5.19 -11.23
N LEU A 43 8.64 -5.85 -12.24
CA LEU A 43 7.20 -5.86 -12.48
C LEU A 43 6.43 -6.60 -11.39
N VAL A 44 6.89 -7.78 -10.98
CA VAL A 44 6.27 -8.54 -9.87
C VAL A 44 6.37 -7.74 -8.56
N GLN A 45 7.52 -7.13 -8.29
CA GLN A 45 7.70 -6.31 -7.09
C GLN A 45 6.80 -5.06 -7.14
N LEU A 46 6.57 -4.48 -8.32
CA LEU A 46 5.63 -3.37 -8.50
C LEU A 46 4.19 -3.81 -8.18
N ASP A 47 3.76 -4.98 -8.63
CA ASP A 47 2.43 -5.54 -8.29
C ASP A 47 2.29 -5.81 -6.79
N ALA A 48 3.33 -6.38 -6.17
CA ALA A 48 3.36 -6.60 -4.72
C ALA A 48 3.23 -5.29 -3.93
N ASN A 49 3.96 -4.25 -4.34
CA ASN A 49 3.89 -2.93 -3.70
C ASN A 49 2.51 -2.29 -3.88
N LYS A 50 1.89 -2.45 -5.06
CA LYS A 50 0.50 -1.99 -5.29
C LYS A 50 -0.47 -2.68 -4.34
N ARG A 51 -0.41 -4.01 -4.22
CA ARG A 51 -1.28 -4.77 -3.28
C ARG A 51 -1.07 -4.34 -1.83
N GLN A 52 0.16 -4.02 -1.44
CA GLN A 52 0.45 -3.52 -0.10
C GLN A 52 -0.24 -2.17 0.16
N VAL A 53 -0.22 -1.26 -0.81
CA VAL A 53 -0.95 0.02 -0.71
C VAL A 53 -2.45 -0.23 -0.62
N GLU A 54 -3.01 -1.11 -1.46
CA GLU A 54 -4.44 -1.45 -1.44
C GLU A 54 -4.88 -2.08 -0.11
N ALA A 55 -4.10 -3.02 0.43
CA ALA A 55 -4.36 -3.63 1.72
C ALA A 55 -4.31 -2.59 2.85
N ALA A 56 -3.31 -1.70 2.82
CA ALA A 56 -3.17 -0.64 3.80
C ALA A 56 -4.31 0.40 3.71
N ALA A 57 -4.76 0.72 2.50
CA ALA A 57 -5.95 1.54 2.27
C ALA A 57 -7.22 0.87 2.81
N LYS A 58 -7.37 -0.45 2.63
CA LYS A 58 -8.50 -1.19 3.20
C LYS A 58 -8.51 -1.16 4.73
N VAL A 59 -7.34 -1.26 5.38
CA VAL A 59 -7.25 -1.11 6.85
C VAL A 59 -7.70 0.28 7.31
N ILE A 60 -7.33 1.33 6.57
CA ILE A 60 -7.78 2.70 6.84
C ILE A 60 -9.30 2.82 6.68
N GLU A 61 -9.86 2.31 5.59
CA GLU A 61 -11.30 2.33 5.31
C GLU A 61 -12.09 1.60 6.40
N THR A 62 -11.72 0.36 6.72
CA THR A 62 -12.35 -0.42 7.79
C THR A 62 -12.23 0.29 9.14
N SER A 63 -11.10 0.94 9.42
CA SER A 63 -10.94 1.71 10.67
C SER A 63 -11.89 2.91 10.72
N ASN A 64 -12.12 3.58 9.58
CA ASN A 64 -13.07 4.69 9.47
C ASN A 64 -14.52 4.21 9.61
N GLU A 65 -14.90 3.11 8.95
CA GLU A 65 -16.23 2.47 9.08
C GLU A 65 -16.52 2.03 10.52
N MET A 66 -15.52 1.48 11.21
CA MET A 66 -15.65 1.10 12.62
C MET A 66 -15.87 2.32 13.53
N VAL A 67 -15.20 3.44 13.27
CA VAL A 67 -15.43 4.69 14.02
C VAL A 67 -16.82 5.26 13.72
N GLY A 68 -17.22 5.29 12.44
CA GLY A 68 -18.54 5.74 12.02
C GLY A 68 -19.67 4.94 12.66
N SER A 69 -19.56 3.60 12.66
CA SER A 69 -20.56 2.74 13.29
C SER A 69 -20.62 2.89 14.81
N LEU A 70 -19.49 3.10 15.50
CA LEU A 70 -19.49 3.39 16.94
C LEU A 70 -20.18 4.73 17.26
N LEU A 71 -20.00 5.76 16.43
CA LEU A 71 -20.67 7.05 16.60
C LEU A 71 -22.18 6.94 16.32
N ASP A 72 -22.58 6.16 15.31
CA ASP A 72 -23.98 5.95 14.93
C ASP A 72 -24.77 5.16 15.99
N ILE A 73 -24.11 4.29 16.77
CA ILE A 73 -24.74 3.59 17.91
C ILE A 73 -24.96 4.52 19.12
N THR A 74 -24.23 5.63 19.20
CA THR A 74 -24.32 6.58 20.33
C THR A 74 -25.29 7.75 20.13
N VAL A 75 -25.93 7.87 18.97
CA VAL A 75 -26.93 8.91 18.66
C VAL A 75 -28.36 8.42 18.82
#